data_AF-A0A7S1F7X9-F1
#
_entry.id   AF-A0A7S1F7X9-F1
#
_cell.length_a   1.000
_cell.length_b   1.000
_cell.length_c   1.000
_cell.angle_alpha   90.00
_cell.angle_beta   90.00
_cell.angle_gamma   90.00
#
_symmetry.space_group_name_H-M   'P 1'
#
loop_
_entity.id
_entity.type
_entity.pdbx_description
1 polymer ?
#
loop_
_entity_poly.entity_id
_entity_poly.type
_entity_poly.pdbx_seq_one_letter_code
_entity_poly.pdbx_strand_id
1 'polypeptide(L)'
;ILAQESSWCLADYLRTVCAPVSLVSPTMSIQMKIPENLYGSTLLVPMTLERKHDGTMPFLMELFRTYMLISVSYAIQFIFLHQIYLITVEPDRVKQKCTDDNVLLQCVCVFTFEAAVFYAVRDAVGFASLLWEAPTSISKDGYGMLPTPQEKARSGGAILDKQEAEPSRGFSRHLKRVFRKRDAAHEPWSLRGMSKIYKVWSFLVLAIPQIIICVLLSYIGGDFISSSEDKEALIMNTVGVLFINQLGDTMYLAFTSITLKEDISLAKGVDVEIRNETRWTLWVMSVFFPVFVFAYTLVVVFFMKMQGCPHYQLPWADRLPPVPRVG
;
A
#
# COMPACT_ATOMS: atom_id res chain seq x y z
N ILE A 1 62.40 -43.51 -9.84
CA ILE A 1 61.42 -43.40 -8.74
C ILE A 1 61.23 -41.94 -8.26
N LEU A 2 62.20 -41.03 -8.41
CA LEU A 2 62.05 -39.61 -8.01
C LEU A 2 61.57 -38.63 -9.11
N ALA A 3 60.96 -39.12 -10.19
CA ALA A 3 60.54 -38.26 -11.32
C ALA A 3 59.03 -38.28 -11.60
N GLN A 4 58.22 -38.88 -10.73
CA GLN A 4 56.79 -39.14 -10.99
C GLN A 4 55.82 -38.44 -10.02
N GLU A 5 56.32 -37.68 -9.03
CA GLU A 5 55.48 -37.00 -8.03
C GLU A 5 55.17 -35.52 -8.34
N SER A 6 55.89 -34.86 -9.26
CA SER A 6 55.66 -33.44 -9.55
C SER A 6 54.50 -33.16 -10.53
N SER A 7 53.95 -34.20 -11.17
CA SER A 7 52.86 -34.07 -12.14
C SER A 7 51.48 -33.86 -11.51
N TRP A 8 51.28 -34.23 -10.24
CA TRP A 8 49.95 -34.24 -9.62
C TRP A 8 49.57 -32.88 -8.99
N CYS A 9 50.53 -32.05 -8.59
CA CYS A 9 50.24 -30.73 -8.01
C CYS A 9 49.81 -29.67 -9.05
N LEU A 10 50.24 -29.80 -10.31
CA LEU A 10 49.88 -28.84 -11.37
C LEU A 10 48.45 -29.03 -11.89
N ALA A 11 47.91 -30.25 -11.84
CA ALA A 11 46.56 -30.54 -12.30
C ALA A 11 45.47 -29.98 -11.36
N ASP A 12 45.70 -29.97 -10.04
CA ASP A 12 44.76 -29.40 -9.07
C ASP A 12 44.81 -27.86 -9.02
N TYR A 13 45.97 -27.26 -9.29
CA TYR A 13 46.09 -25.80 -9.38
C TYR A 13 45.39 -25.24 -10.63
N LEU A 14 45.40 -25.97 -11.75
CA LEU A 14 44.68 -25.56 -12.96
C LEU A 14 43.15 -25.75 -12.86
N ARG A 15 42.66 -26.67 -12.01
CA ARG A 15 41.20 -26.79 -11.75
C ARG A 15 40.64 -25.64 -10.92
N THR A 16 41.45 -25.02 -10.05
CA THR A 16 41.00 -23.89 -9.22
C THR A 16 41.00 -22.57 -9.98
N VAL A 17 41.83 -22.42 -11.02
CA VAL A 17 41.91 -21.20 -11.84
C VAL A 17 40.87 -21.19 -12.99
N CYS A 18 40.39 -22.36 -13.42
CA CYS A 18 39.33 -22.51 -14.42
C CYS A 18 37.98 -22.88 -13.82
N ALA A 19 37.70 -22.54 -12.56
CA ALA A 19 36.31 -22.47 -12.13
C ALA A 19 35.64 -21.41 -13.03
N PRO A 20 34.56 -21.74 -13.76
CA PRO A 20 33.83 -20.73 -14.51
C PRO A 20 33.48 -19.65 -13.49
N VAL A 21 34.00 -18.44 -13.72
CA VAL A 21 33.52 -17.25 -13.02
C VAL A 21 32.07 -17.18 -13.42
N SER A 22 31.21 -17.80 -12.61
CA SER A 22 29.78 -17.65 -12.67
C SER A 22 29.60 -16.15 -12.55
N LEU A 23 29.34 -15.51 -13.69
CA LEU A 23 28.83 -14.15 -13.75
C LEU A 23 27.47 -14.20 -13.04
N VAL A 24 27.53 -14.21 -11.71
CA VAL A 24 26.40 -13.98 -10.84
C VAL A 24 26.10 -12.51 -11.07
N SER A 25 25.31 -12.26 -12.12
CA SER A 25 24.72 -10.96 -12.35
C SER A 25 24.07 -10.57 -11.04
N PRO A 26 24.48 -9.45 -10.41
CA PRO A 26 23.94 -9.05 -9.12
C PRO A 26 22.42 -8.91 -9.27
N THR A 27 21.68 -9.85 -8.70
CA THR A 27 20.23 -9.81 -8.64
C THR A 27 19.89 -8.66 -7.70
N MET A 28 19.48 -7.50 -8.25
CA MET A 28 19.03 -6.42 -7.39
C MET A 28 17.65 -6.81 -6.85
N SER A 29 17.59 -7.10 -5.56
CA SER A 29 16.36 -7.20 -4.80
C SER A 29 15.88 -5.79 -4.43
N ILE A 30 14.59 -5.51 -4.58
CA ILE A 30 13.98 -4.32 -3.98
C ILE A 30 13.15 -4.75 -2.77
N GLN A 31 13.32 -4.01 -1.68
CA GLN A 31 12.49 -4.18 -0.48
C GLN A 31 11.19 -3.42 -0.67
N MET A 32 10.10 -4.15 -0.88
CA MET A 32 8.75 -3.58 -0.83
C MET A 32 8.38 -3.37 0.63
N LYS A 33 8.29 -2.12 1.05
CA LYS A 33 7.83 -1.76 2.40
C LYS A 33 6.33 -1.97 2.51
N ILE A 34 5.89 -2.41 3.68
CA ILE A 34 4.47 -2.48 4.02
C ILE A 34 3.95 -1.04 4.13
N PRO A 35 2.80 -0.70 3.51
CA PRO A 35 2.29 0.66 3.59
C PRO A 35 1.89 0.98 5.05
N GLU A 36 2.27 2.17 5.51
CA GLU A 36 1.97 2.68 6.86
C GLU A 36 0.55 3.28 6.90
N ASN A 37 -0.44 2.48 6.50
CA ASN A 37 -1.85 2.88 6.43
C ASN A 37 -2.77 1.82 7.08
N LEU A 38 -4.07 2.08 7.04
CA LEU A 38 -5.07 1.19 7.64
C LEU A 38 -4.99 -0.25 7.08
N TYR A 39 -4.70 -0.39 5.78
CA TYR A 39 -4.60 -1.67 5.10
C TYR A 39 -3.35 -2.47 5.55
N GLY A 40 -2.19 -1.82 5.62
CA GLY A 40 -0.98 -2.43 6.14
C GLY A 40 -1.09 -2.84 7.61
N SER A 41 -1.75 -2.02 8.44
CA SER A 41 -2.00 -2.36 9.84
C SER A 41 -2.93 -3.57 10.00
N THR A 42 -4.02 -3.63 9.23
CA THR A 42 -4.97 -4.76 9.26
C THR A 42 -4.33 -6.06 8.79
N LEU A 43 -3.37 -5.95 7.86
CA LEU A 43 -2.57 -7.09 7.43
C LEU A 43 -1.60 -7.56 8.51
N LEU A 44 -0.89 -6.64 9.16
CA LEU A 44 0.24 -6.94 10.05
C LEU A 44 -0.20 -7.43 11.45
N VAL A 45 -1.25 -6.84 12.03
CA VAL A 45 -1.74 -7.15 13.39
C VAL A 45 -1.91 -8.65 13.69
N PRO A 46 -2.60 -9.46 12.85
CA PRO A 46 -2.74 -10.88 13.13
C PRO A 46 -1.43 -11.66 13.04
N MET A 47 -0.38 -11.11 12.41
CA MET A 47 0.93 -11.73 12.33
C MET A 47 1.86 -11.33 13.48
N THR A 48 1.62 -10.18 14.12
CA THR A 48 2.42 -9.71 15.27
C THR A 48 1.98 -10.31 16.59
N LEU A 49 0.74 -10.80 16.68
CA LEU A 49 0.20 -11.37 17.93
C LEU A 49 0.41 -12.88 17.98
N GLU A 50 1.13 -13.34 19.01
CA GLU A 50 1.34 -14.77 19.26
C GLU A 50 0.24 -15.31 20.16
N ARG A 51 -0.72 -16.04 19.58
CA ARG A 51 -1.87 -16.61 20.32
C ARG A 51 -1.47 -17.45 21.56
N LYS A 52 -0.31 -18.11 21.52
CA LYS A 52 0.20 -18.92 22.65
C LYS A 52 0.71 -18.07 23.82
N HIS A 53 1.30 -16.92 23.52
CA HIS A 53 1.90 -16.03 24.52
C HIS A 53 0.88 -15.01 25.04
N ASP A 54 0.15 -14.35 24.13
CA ASP A 54 -0.72 -13.22 24.47
C ASP A 54 -2.15 -13.66 24.87
N GLY A 55 -2.49 -14.92 24.62
CA GLY A 55 -3.81 -15.47 24.85
C GLY A 55 -4.79 -15.21 23.69
N THR A 56 -5.90 -15.95 23.70
CA THR A 56 -6.87 -15.91 22.59
C THR A 56 -7.76 -14.65 22.60
N MET A 57 -8.08 -14.12 23.79
CA MET A 57 -8.97 -12.96 23.91
C MET A 57 -8.35 -11.66 23.35
N PRO A 58 -7.12 -11.26 23.72
CA PRO A 58 -6.49 -10.06 23.16
C PRO A 58 -6.30 -10.15 21.65
N PHE A 59 -5.91 -11.33 21.15
CA PHE A 59 -5.81 -11.61 19.72
C PHE A 59 -7.13 -11.35 18.99
N LEU A 60 -8.24 -11.91 19.49
CA LEU A 60 -9.56 -11.76 18.86
C LEU A 60 -10.04 -10.30 18.90
N MET A 61 -9.78 -9.59 20.00
CA MET A 61 -10.17 -8.18 20.16
C MET A 61 -9.43 -7.27 19.18
N GLU A 62 -8.12 -7.45 19.02
CA GLU A 62 -7.32 -6.66 18.05
C GLU A 62 -7.72 -6.99 16.62
N LEU A 63 -7.95 -8.26 16.30
CA LEU A 63 -8.45 -8.69 15.00
C LEU A 63 -9.80 -8.03 14.68
N PHE A 64 -10.74 -8.09 15.64
CA PHE A 64 -12.05 -7.46 15.50
C PHE A 64 -11.93 -5.95 15.31
N ARG A 65 -11.06 -5.28 16.09
CA ARG A 65 -10.83 -3.84 15.99
C ARG A 65 -10.37 -3.43 14.59
N THR A 66 -9.35 -4.10 14.03
CA THR A 66 -8.83 -3.74 12.70
C THR A 66 -9.85 -4.00 11.58
N TYR A 67 -10.57 -5.13 11.63
CA TYR A 67 -11.60 -5.40 10.63
C TYR A 67 -12.80 -4.47 10.76
N MET A 68 -13.21 -4.10 11.98
CA MET A 68 -14.26 -3.11 12.18
C MET A 68 -13.85 -1.75 11.59
N LEU A 69 -12.62 -1.29 11.85
CA LEU A 69 -12.13 -0.01 11.33
C LEU A 69 -12.12 0.05 9.80
N ILE A 70 -11.63 -1.00 9.13
CA ILE A 70 -11.65 -1.03 7.66
C ILE A 70 -13.08 -1.14 7.11
N SER A 71 -13.96 -1.92 7.74
CA SER A 71 -15.37 -1.99 7.34
C SER A 71 -16.08 -0.64 7.50
N VAL A 72 -15.84 0.08 8.60
CA VAL A 72 -16.37 1.44 8.80
C VAL A 72 -15.81 2.41 7.76
N SER A 73 -14.51 2.34 7.46
CA SER A 73 -13.90 3.17 6.43
C SER A 73 -14.56 2.97 5.07
N TYR A 74 -14.74 1.71 4.64
CA TYR A 74 -15.43 1.41 3.38
C TYR A 74 -16.89 1.84 3.38
N ALA A 75 -17.61 1.62 4.48
CA ALA A 75 -19.01 2.03 4.60
C ALA A 75 -19.15 3.56 4.45
N ILE A 76 -18.29 4.33 5.14
CA ILE A 76 -18.31 5.79 5.04
C ILE A 76 -17.94 6.26 3.63
N GLN A 77 -16.88 5.72 3.02
CA GLN A 77 -16.51 6.04 1.64
C GLN A 77 -17.64 5.74 0.66
N PHE A 78 -18.28 4.58 0.80
CA PHE A 78 -19.41 4.19 -0.04
C PHE A 78 -20.62 5.11 0.14
N ILE A 79 -20.95 5.49 1.39
CA ILE A 79 -22.03 6.44 1.67
C ILE A 79 -21.75 7.79 1.01
N PHE A 80 -20.54 8.34 1.17
CA PHE A 80 -20.17 9.61 0.54
C PHE A 80 -20.24 9.52 -0.99
N LEU A 81 -19.71 8.44 -1.57
CA LEU A 81 -19.75 8.21 -3.01
C LEU A 81 -21.19 8.11 -3.54
N HIS A 82 -22.07 7.43 -2.81
CA HIS A 82 -23.49 7.34 -3.13
C HIS A 82 -24.18 8.72 -3.05
N GLN A 83 -23.87 9.54 -2.05
CA GLN A 83 -24.40 10.90 -1.96
C GLN A 83 -23.92 11.78 -3.12
N ILE A 84 -22.64 11.71 -3.49
CA ILE A 84 -22.10 12.42 -4.65
C ILE A 84 -22.80 11.97 -5.93
N TYR A 85 -22.99 10.66 -6.10
CA TYR A 85 -23.71 10.11 -7.26
C TYR A 85 -25.14 10.66 -7.36
N LEU A 86 -25.89 10.69 -6.25
CA LEU A 86 -27.24 11.25 -6.23
C LEU A 86 -27.26 12.72 -6.63
N ILE A 87 -26.32 13.52 -6.14
CA ILE A 87 -26.20 14.95 -6.50
C ILE A 87 -25.83 15.12 -7.98
N THR A 88 -25.07 14.19 -8.55
CA THR A 88 -24.59 14.27 -9.93
C THR A 88 -25.69 13.91 -10.94
N VAL A 89 -26.60 13.00 -10.57
CA VAL A 89 -27.69 12.52 -11.43
C VAL A 89 -28.86 13.54 -11.53
N GLU A 90 -28.88 14.58 -10.70
CA GLU A 90 -29.96 15.55 -10.67
C GLU A 90 -30.07 16.31 -12.01
N PRO A 91 -31.24 16.27 -12.70
CA PRO A 91 -31.37 16.66 -14.11
C PRO A 91 -31.13 18.15 -14.37
N ASP A 92 -31.32 19.00 -13.36
CA ASP A 92 -31.15 20.44 -13.48
C ASP A 92 -29.68 20.84 -13.71
N ARG A 93 -28.72 19.99 -13.32
CA ARG A 93 -27.28 20.25 -13.54
C ARG A 93 -26.87 20.16 -15.00
N VAL A 94 -27.63 19.49 -15.87
CA VAL A 94 -27.25 19.36 -17.30
C VAL A 94 -27.25 20.72 -17.99
N LYS A 95 -28.19 21.61 -17.64
CA LYS A 95 -28.30 22.95 -18.25
C LYS A 95 -27.17 23.90 -17.81
N GLN A 96 -26.58 23.63 -16.65
CA GLN A 96 -25.57 24.48 -16.01
C GLN A 96 -24.14 24.21 -16.55
N LYS A 97 -23.96 23.20 -17.42
CA LYS A 97 -22.65 22.77 -17.95
C LYS A 97 -22.04 23.69 -19.02
N CYS A 98 -22.76 24.70 -19.50
CA CYS A 98 -22.37 25.47 -20.70
C CYS A 98 -21.67 26.82 -20.44
N THR A 99 -21.34 27.16 -19.19
CA THR A 99 -20.61 28.39 -18.88
C THR A 99 -19.10 28.20 -19.11
N ASP A 100 -18.44 29.16 -19.77
CA ASP A 100 -17.03 29.05 -20.21
C ASP A 100 -16.01 29.74 -19.30
N ASP A 101 -16.47 30.54 -18.35
CA ASP A 101 -15.60 31.43 -17.57
C ASP A 101 -14.59 30.69 -16.67
N ASN A 102 -14.79 29.38 -16.43
CA ASN A 102 -14.05 28.60 -15.44
C ASN A 102 -13.34 27.35 -15.99
N VAL A 103 -13.24 27.16 -17.32
CA VAL A 103 -12.69 25.92 -17.92
C VAL A 103 -11.28 25.60 -17.44
N LEU A 104 -10.41 26.62 -17.35
CA LEU A 104 -9.04 26.43 -16.87
C LEU A 104 -9.02 25.93 -15.42
N LEU A 105 -9.82 26.55 -14.55
CA LEU A 105 -9.91 26.17 -13.14
C LEU A 105 -10.47 24.75 -12.99
N GLN A 106 -11.51 24.42 -13.76
CA GLN A 106 -12.09 23.08 -13.84
C GLN A 106 -11.04 22.03 -14.24
N CYS A 107 -10.25 22.29 -15.28
CA CYS A 107 -9.16 21.40 -15.68
C CYS A 107 -8.13 21.20 -14.56
N VAL A 108 -7.70 22.27 -13.88
CA VAL A 108 -6.72 22.18 -12.79
C VAL A 108 -7.25 21.37 -11.61
N CYS A 109 -8.51 21.59 -11.23
CA CYS A 109 -9.15 20.88 -10.13
C CYS A 109 -9.40 19.40 -10.44
N VAL A 110 -9.95 19.09 -11.61
CA VAL A 110 -10.11 17.70 -12.07
C VAL A 110 -8.75 17.02 -12.19
N PHE A 111 -7.73 17.70 -12.74
CA PHE A 111 -6.37 17.16 -12.80
C PHE A 111 -5.78 16.85 -11.43
N THR A 112 -5.91 17.78 -10.48
CA THR A 112 -5.40 17.59 -9.11
C THR A 112 -6.10 16.43 -8.41
N PHE A 113 -7.42 16.35 -8.56
CA PHE A 113 -8.23 15.27 -8.04
C PHE A 113 -7.83 13.92 -8.64
N GLU A 114 -7.80 13.81 -9.97
CA GLU A 114 -7.44 12.57 -10.65
C GLU A 114 -6.01 12.15 -10.30
N ALA A 115 -5.04 13.07 -10.28
CA ALA A 115 -3.68 12.76 -9.85
C ALA A 115 -3.63 12.13 -8.45
N ALA A 116 -4.44 12.63 -7.50
CA ALA A 116 -4.54 12.08 -6.16
C ALA A 116 -5.23 10.71 -6.11
N VAL A 117 -6.29 10.49 -6.90
CA VAL A 117 -6.97 9.19 -6.97
C VAL A 117 -6.09 8.15 -7.66
N PHE A 118 -5.45 8.52 -8.77
CA PHE A 118 -4.49 7.65 -9.47
C PHE A 118 -3.29 7.29 -8.58
N TYR A 119 -2.81 8.22 -7.74
CA TYR A 119 -1.82 7.90 -6.73
C TYR A 119 -2.33 6.82 -5.75
N ALA A 120 -3.58 6.94 -5.27
CA ALA A 120 -4.20 5.95 -4.39
C ALA A 120 -4.43 4.59 -5.09
N VAL A 121 -4.83 4.58 -6.36
CA VAL A 121 -4.93 3.35 -7.18
C VAL A 121 -3.57 2.68 -7.29
N ARG A 122 -2.51 3.45 -7.57
CA ARG A 122 -1.14 2.92 -7.66
C ARG A 122 -0.68 2.32 -6.33
N ASP A 123 -0.98 2.98 -5.22
CA ASP A 123 -0.67 2.45 -3.88
C ASP A 123 -1.44 1.15 -3.59
N ALA A 124 -2.73 1.11 -3.92
CA ALA A 124 -3.57 -0.09 -3.78
C ALA A 124 -3.08 -1.27 -4.64
N VAL A 125 -2.68 -1.01 -5.89
CA VAL A 125 -2.07 -2.02 -6.78
C VAL A 125 -0.70 -2.46 -6.26
N GLY A 126 0.10 -1.54 -5.74
CA GLY A 126 1.38 -1.84 -5.09
C GLY A 126 1.20 -2.76 -3.88
N PHE A 127 0.20 -2.48 -3.03
CA PHE A 127 -0.18 -3.32 -1.91
C PHE A 127 -0.70 -4.69 -2.35
N ALA A 128 -1.52 -4.75 -3.40
CA ALA A 128 -2.00 -5.99 -3.98
C ALA A 128 -0.85 -6.85 -4.53
N SER A 129 0.13 -6.22 -5.19
CA SER A 129 1.35 -6.88 -5.67
C SER A 129 2.21 -7.37 -4.51
N LEU A 130 2.35 -6.59 -3.43
CA LEU A 130 3.06 -6.99 -2.22
C LEU A 130 2.43 -8.23 -1.59
N LEU A 131 1.09 -8.27 -1.48
CA LEU A 131 0.37 -9.46 -1.01
C LEU A 131 0.63 -10.67 -1.92
N TRP A 132 0.63 -10.46 -3.24
CA TRP A 132 0.86 -11.51 -4.23
C TRP A 132 2.29 -12.06 -4.21
N GLU A 133 3.30 -11.22 -3.96
CA GLU A 133 4.70 -11.64 -3.90
C GLU A 133 5.13 -12.12 -2.50
N ALA A 134 4.33 -11.86 -1.45
CA ALA A 134 4.67 -12.28 -0.10
C ALA A 134 4.88 -13.82 -0.01
N PRO A 135 6.00 -14.29 0.57
CA PRO A 135 6.34 -15.70 0.59
C PRO A 135 5.36 -16.49 1.47
N THR A 136 4.73 -17.51 0.90
CA THR A 136 3.82 -18.39 1.64
C THR A 136 4.59 -19.54 2.26
N SER A 137 4.54 -19.69 3.57
CA SER A 137 5.08 -20.89 4.22
C SER A 137 4.13 -22.07 3.99
N ILE A 138 4.63 -23.15 3.40
CA ILE A 138 3.91 -24.43 3.31
C ILE A 138 4.15 -25.20 4.62
N SER A 139 3.78 -24.60 5.75
CA SER A 139 3.66 -25.37 6.99
C SER A 139 2.36 -26.17 6.92
N LYS A 140 2.44 -27.49 7.08
CA LYS A 140 1.27 -28.40 7.05
C LYS A 140 0.34 -28.20 8.24
N ASP A 141 0.79 -27.48 9.27
CA ASP A 141 -0.01 -27.20 10.44
C ASP A 141 -0.76 -25.87 10.24
N GLY A 142 -2.06 -25.95 9.99
CA GLY A 142 -2.93 -24.79 9.78
C GLY A 142 -2.79 -23.76 10.91
N TYR A 143 -2.48 -22.50 10.56
CA TYR A 143 -2.14 -21.41 11.49
C TYR A 143 -1.10 -21.80 12.57
N GLY A 144 -0.32 -22.84 12.32
CA GLY A 144 0.72 -23.35 13.20
C GLY A 144 1.97 -22.50 13.04
N MET A 145 2.06 -21.49 13.91
CA MET A 145 3.26 -20.83 14.43
C MET A 145 4.35 -20.47 13.41
N LEU A 146 4.71 -19.18 13.41
CA LEU A 146 6.09 -18.78 13.11
C LEU A 146 7.03 -19.82 13.75
N PRO A 147 7.98 -20.41 12.99
CA PRO A 147 8.87 -21.40 13.53
C PRO A 147 9.51 -20.79 14.77
N THR A 148 9.17 -21.30 15.95
CA THR A 148 9.86 -20.95 17.17
C THR A 148 11.33 -21.18 16.86
N PRO A 149 12.20 -20.15 16.98
CA PRO A 149 13.61 -20.32 16.69
C PRO A 149 14.07 -21.54 17.48
N GLN A 150 14.49 -22.56 16.72
CA GLN A 150 14.61 -23.94 17.16
C GLN A 150 14.96 -24.04 18.65
N GLU A 151 14.03 -24.61 19.40
CA GLU A 151 14.24 -25.27 20.69
C GLU A 151 15.37 -26.31 20.57
N LYS A 152 16.63 -25.83 20.51
CA LYS A 152 17.78 -26.51 21.09
C LYS A 152 18.14 -25.88 22.44
N ALA A 153 17.23 -25.11 23.04
CA ALA A 153 17.27 -24.77 24.44
C ALA A 153 16.48 -25.84 25.21
N ARG A 154 17.24 -26.77 25.77
CA ARG A 154 16.85 -27.78 26.76
C ARG A 154 15.66 -27.36 27.63
N SER A 155 14.67 -28.25 27.67
CA SER A 155 13.77 -28.53 28.81
C SER A 155 14.14 -27.78 30.09
N GLY A 156 13.43 -26.69 30.35
CA GLY A 156 13.50 -25.91 31.58
C GLY A 156 12.17 -25.18 31.70
N GLY A 157 11.19 -25.85 32.30
CA GLY A 157 9.82 -25.37 32.41
C GLY A 157 9.74 -23.96 33.01
N ALA A 158 8.70 -23.23 32.62
CA ALA A 158 8.39 -21.91 33.15
C ALA A 158 8.28 -21.98 34.68
N ILE A 159 9.32 -21.44 35.29
CA ILE A 159 9.51 -21.19 36.69
C ILE A 159 8.39 -20.23 37.15
N LEU A 160 7.32 -20.80 37.71
CA LEU A 160 6.66 -20.19 38.86
C LEU A 160 7.56 -20.45 40.08
N ASP A 161 8.72 -19.79 40.13
CA ASP A 161 9.49 -19.74 41.38
C ASP A 161 8.68 -18.89 42.33
N LYS A 162 7.97 -19.63 43.16
CA LYS A 162 7.52 -19.29 44.48
C LYS A 162 8.51 -18.30 45.09
N GLN A 163 8.07 -17.04 45.16
CA GLN A 163 8.77 -15.94 45.80
C GLN A 163 8.72 -16.16 47.31
N GLU A 164 9.53 -17.10 47.82
CA GLU A 164 9.82 -17.20 49.25
C GLU A 164 10.89 -16.16 49.59
N ALA A 165 10.57 -15.39 50.62
CA ALA A 165 11.21 -14.15 50.99
C ALA A 165 12.67 -14.34 51.45
N GLU A 166 13.61 -13.68 50.78
CA GLU A 166 14.90 -13.32 51.37
C GLU A 166 15.17 -11.81 51.25
N PRO A 167 15.56 -11.15 52.36
CA PRO A 167 15.75 -9.71 52.38
C PRO A 167 17.16 -9.31 51.92
N SER A 168 17.18 -8.33 51.02
CA SER A 168 18.20 -7.27 50.92
C SER A 168 19.67 -7.66 50.69
N ARG A 169 20.12 -7.50 49.44
CA ARG A 169 21.26 -6.65 49.01
C ARG A 169 21.71 -7.10 47.61
N GLY A 170 21.15 -6.48 46.57
CA GLY A 170 21.57 -6.72 45.18
C GLY A 170 20.55 -6.47 44.06
N PHE A 171 19.36 -5.95 44.39
CA PHE A 171 18.21 -5.82 43.48
C PHE A 171 18.50 -5.02 42.19
N SER A 172 19.38 -4.01 42.25
CA SER A 172 19.73 -3.16 41.11
C SER A 172 20.42 -3.92 39.96
N ARG A 173 21.25 -4.93 40.26
CA ARG A 173 21.93 -5.72 39.21
C ARG A 173 21.00 -6.73 38.55
N HIS A 174 19.98 -7.21 39.26
CA HIS A 174 19.00 -8.14 38.70
C HIS A 174 17.97 -7.42 37.83
N LEU A 175 17.46 -6.26 38.26
CA LEU A 175 16.62 -5.41 37.41
C LEU A 175 17.34 -4.99 36.12
N LYS A 176 18.61 -4.59 36.21
CA LYS A 176 19.41 -4.28 35.01
C LYS A 176 19.57 -5.46 34.07
N ARG A 177 19.62 -6.72 34.54
CA ARG A 177 19.68 -7.91 33.66
C ARG A 177 18.34 -8.28 33.07
N VAL A 178 17.23 -8.06 33.79
CA VAL A 178 15.87 -8.32 33.30
C VAL A 178 15.47 -7.30 32.24
N PHE A 179 15.77 -6.01 32.47
CA PHE A 179 15.54 -4.97 31.45
C PHE A 179 16.49 -5.11 30.25
N ARG A 180 17.78 -5.41 30.47
CA ARG A 180 18.76 -5.62 29.37
C ARG A 180 18.50 -6.89 28.55
N LYS A 181 17.67 -7.83 29.01
CA LYS A 181 17.20 -8.97 28.21
C LYS A 181 16.00 -8.64 27.32
N ARG A 182 15.25 -7.56 27.58
CA ARG A 182 14.21 -7.06 26.65
C ARG A 182 14.81 -6.37 25.43
N ASP A 183 16.03 -5.82 25.56
CA ASP A 183 16.77 -5.23 24.43
C ASP A 183 17.51 -6.29 23.59
N ALA A 184 17.29 -7.59 23.83
CA ALA A 184 17.84 -8.65 22.99
C ALA A 184 17.10 -8.64 21.64
N ALA A 185 17.54 -7.73 20.76
CA ALA A 185 17.24 -7.59 19.34
C ALA A 185 15.97 -8.34 18.92
N HIS A 186 14.81 -7.75 19.20
CA HIS A 186 13.57 -8.19 18.56
C HIS A 186 13.83 -8.18 17.06
N GLU A 187 13.90 -9.37 16.45
CA GLU A 187 14.03 -9.46 15.01
C GLU A 187 12.86 -8.69 14.39
N PRO A 188 13.12 -7.79 13.43
CA PRO A 188 12.05 -6.99 12.85
C PRO A 188 11.01 -7.90 12.23
N TRP A 189 9.74 -7.66 12.55
CA TRP A 189 8.62 -8.43 12.03
C TRP A 189 8.69 -8.52 10.51
N SER A 190 8.51 -9.72 9.96
CA SER A 190 8.53 -9.94 8.52
C SER A 190 7.26 -10.67 8.09
N LEU A 191 6.80 -10.44 6.85
CA LEU A 191 5.64 -11.14 6.27
C LEU A 191 5.87 -12.64 5.99
N ARG A 192 6.99 -13.20 6.46
CA ARG A 192 7.31 -14.63 6.30
C ARG A 192 6.38 -15.45 7.19
N GLY A 193 5.77 -16.49 6.62
CA GLY A 193 4.86 -17.36 7.38
C GLY A 193 3.38 -17.15 7.08
N MET A 194 3.04 -16.26 6.14
CA MET A 194 1.65 -16.04 5.74
C MET A 194 1.04 -17.32 5.13
N SER A 195 -0.09 -17.78 5.66
CA SER A 195 -0.86 -18.89 5.09
C SER A 195 -1.45 -18.48 3.73
N LYS A 196 -1.52 -19.42 2.77
CA LYS A 196 -2.15 -19.19 1.45
C LYS A 196 -3.61 -18.74 1.58
N ILE A 197 -4.35 -19.30 2.53
CA ILE A 197 -5.76 -18.96 2.77
C ILE A 197 -5.87 -17.51 3.24
N TYR A 198 -5.05 -17.12 4.23
CA TYR A 198 -5.04 -15.77 4.76
C TYR A 198 -4.59 -14.76 3.70
N LYS A 199 -3.61 -15.12 2.86
CA LYS A 199 -3.18 -14.29 1.72
C LYS A 199 -4.32 -14.02 0.73
N VAL A 200 -5.04 -15.05 0.31
CA VAL A 200 -6.20 -14.90 -0.60
C VAL A 200 -7.31 -14.09 0.05
N TRP A 201 -7.59 -14.34 1.34
CA TRP A 201 -8.57 -13.59 2.11
C TRP A 201 -8.22 -12.10 2.22
N SER A 202 -6.98 -11.78 2.62
CA SER A 202 -6.48 -10.40 2.71
C SER A 202 -6.51 -9.71 1.34
N PHE A 203 -6.20 -10.43 0.27
CA PHE A 203 -6.33 -9.88 -1.09
C PHE A 203 -7.80 -9.52 -1.42
N LEU A 204 -8.74 -10.42 -1.15
CA LEU A 204 -10.17 -10.22 -1.42
C LEU A 204 -10.81 -9.13 -0.54
N VAL A 205 -10.39 -9.00 0.72
CA VAL A 205 -11.01 -8.07 1.68
C VAL A 205 -10.31 -6.70 1.72
N LEU A 206 -9.00 -6.66 1.54
CA LEU A 206 -8.21 -5.42 1.66
C LEU A 206 -7.95 -4.79 0.28
N ALA A 207 -7.40 -5.54 -0.68
CA ALA A 207 -6.95 -4.94 -1.94
C ALA A 207 -8.10 -4.68 -2.93
N ILE A 208 -8.98 -5.65 -3.15
CA ILE A 208 -10.04 -5.53 -4.17
C ILE A 208 -11.02 -4.40 -3.85
N PRO A 209 -11.60 -4.29 -2.64
CA PRO A 209 -12.58 -3.24 -2.35
C PRO A 209 -11.96 -1.85 -2.42
N GLN A 210 -10.70 -1.69 -2.01
CA GLN A 210 -9.96 -0.42 -2.15
C GLN A 210 -9.83 -0.02 -3.62
N ILE A 211 -9.41 -0.93 -4.50
CA ILE A 211 -9.29 -0.65 -5.94
C ILE A 211 -10.66 -0.28 -6.53
N ILE A 212 -11.71 -1.02 -6.18
CA ILE A 212 -13.08 -0.73 -6.64
C ILE A 212 -13.52 0.66 -6.21
N ILE A 213 -13.33 1.02 -4.93
CA ILE A 213 -13.69 2.35 -4.41
C ILE A 213 -12.90 3.44 -5.14
N CYS A 214 -11.58 3.28 -5.34
CA CYS A 214 -10.78 4.27 -6.05
C CYS A 214 -11.23 4.45 -7.51
N VAL A 215 -11.55 3.37 -8.23
CA VAL A 215 -12.05 3.44 -9.62
C VAL A 215 -13.41 4.15 -9.66
N LEU A 216 -14.33 3.78 -8.78
CA LEU A 216 -15.64 4.43 -8.70
C LEU A 216 -15.51 5.91 -8.30
N LEU A 217 -14.59 6.23 -7.38
CA LEU A 217 -14.33 7.59 -6.94
C LEU A 217 -13.77 8.45 -8.08
N SER A 218 -12.84 7.93 -8.89
CA SER A 218 -12.35 8.63 -10.09
C SER A 218 -13.51 8.93 -11.05
N TYR A 219 -14.34 7.93 -11.36
CA TYR A 219 -15.45 8.12 -12.29
C TYR A 219 -16.51 9.12 -11.78
N ILE A 220 -17.04 8.89 -10.57
CA ILE A 220 -18.12 9.70 -9.99
C ILE A 220 -17.61 11.07 -9.55
N GLY A 221 -16.43 11.12 -8.92
CA GLY A 221 -15.80 12.35 -8.45
C GLY A 221 -15.37 13.27 -9.59
N GLY A 222 -14.83 12.72 -10.68
CA GLY A 222 -14.47 13.48 -11.87
C GLY A 222 -15.69 14.14 -12.51
N ASP A 223 -16.79 13.39 -12.68
CA ASP A 223 -18.05 13.94 -13.20
C ASP A 223 -18.62 15.02 -12.27
N PHE A 224 -18.64 14.78 -10.95
CA PHE A 224 -19.13 15.72 -9.94
C PHE A 224 -18.36 17.05 -9.93
N ILE A 225 -17.02 17.00 -9.93
CA ILE A 225 -16.17 18.21 -9.95
C ILE A 225 -16.36 18.95 -11.27
N SER A 226 -16.37 18.21 -12.39
CA SER A 226 -16.55 18.81 -13.71
C SER A 226 -17.93 19.47 -13.88
N SER A 227 -18.94 19.05 -13.11
CA SER A 227 -20.29 19.60 -13.18
C SER A 227 -20.53 20.83 -12.30
N SER A 228 -19.49 21.42 -11.70
CA SER A 228 -19.60 22.58 -10.81
C SER A 228 -19.49 23.90 -11.57
N GLU A 229 -20.46 24.82 -11.41
CA GLU A 229 -20.47 26.12 -12.09
C GLU A 229 -19.58 27.16 -11.38
N ASP A 230 -19.83 27.35 -10.08
CA ASP A 230 -19.17 28.39 -9.31
C ASP A 230 -17.72 28.01 -8.99
N LYS A 231 -16.81 28.99 -9.08
CA LYS A 231 -15.39 28.81 -8.72
C LYS A 231 -15.23 28.29 -7.29
N GLU A 232 -16.01 28.82 -6.36
CA GLU A 232 -15.99 28.42 -4.95
C GLU A 232 -16.51 26.99 -4.78
N ALA A 233 -17.63 26.66 -5.41
CA ALA A 233 -18.19 25.32 -5.37
C ALA A 233 -17.22 24.30 -5.97
N LEU A 234 -16.53 24.65 -7.07
CA LEU A 234 -15.56 23.79 -7.74
C LEU A 234 -14.38 23.47 -6.83
N ILE A 235 -13.83 24.47 -6.12
CA ILE A 235 -12.75 24.25 -5.13
C ILE A 235 -13.27 23.42 -3.95
N MET A 236 -14.43 23.78 -3.38
CA MET A 236 -15.00 23.09 -2.22
C MET A 236 -15.34 21.63 -2.53
N ASN A 237 -15.91 21.36 -3.70
CA ASN A 237 -16.21 20.01 -4.18
C ASN A 237 -14.93 19.21 -4.38
N THR A 238 -13.90 19.80 -4.98
CA THR A 238 -12.59 19.14 -5.16
C THR A 238 -11.99 18.74 -3.82
N VAL A 239 -11.96 19.65 -2.85
CA VAL A 239 -11.47 19.36 -1.49
C VAL A 239 -12.32 18.29 -0.81
N GLY A 240 -13.64 18.34 -0.97
CA GLY A 240 -14.57 17.35 -0.44
C GLY A 240 -14.30 15.94 -0.98
N VAL A 241 -14.08 15.78 -2.28
CA VAL A 241 -13.77 14.45 -2.86
C VAL A 241 -12.36 13.98 -2.49
N LEU A 242 -11.39 14.89 -2.41
CA LEU A 242 -10.04 14.56 -1.91
C LEU A 242 -10.07 14.06 -0.45
N PHE A 243 -10.93 14.63 0.38
CA PHE A 243 -11.12 14.16 1.75
C PHE A 243 -11.62 12.71 1.81
N ILE A 244 -12.54 12.31 0.92
CA ILE A 244 -13.02 10.92 0.83
C ILE A 244 -11.87 9.96 0.51
N ASN A 245 -10.97 10.36 -0.39
CA ASN A 245 -9.77 9.59 -0.73
C ASN A 245 -8.82 9.43 0.47
N GLN A 246 -8.69 10.48 1.30
CA GLN A 246 -7.82 10.51 2.48
C GLN A 246 -8.47 9.94 3.77
N LEU A 247 -9.73 9.48 3.70
CA LEU A 247 -10.44 9.02 4.88
C LEU A 247 -9.75 7.84 5.56
N GLY A 248 -9.23 6.88 4.78
CA GLY A 248 -8.53 5.71 5.31
C GLY A 248 -7.29 6.07 6.13
N ASP A 249 -6.50 7.03 5.64
CA ASP A 249 -5.31 7.52 6.34
C ASP A 249 -5.69 8.30 7.60
N THR A 250 -6.76 9.10 7.53
CA THR A 250 -7.29 9.83 8.69
C THR A 250 -7.76 8.87 9.78
N MET A 251 -8.48 7.81 9.41
CA MET A 251 -8.92 6.75 10.33
C MET A 251 -7.73 6.00 10.94
N TYR A 252 -6.72 5.67 10.14
CA TYR A 252 -5.49 5.06 10.62
C TYR A 252 -4.77 5.96 11.64
N LEU A 253 -4.61 7.25 11.33
CA LEU A 253 -3.95 8.21 12.21
C LEU A 253 -4.71 8.39 13.53
N ALA A 254 -6.05 8.42 13.49
CA ALA A 254 -6.89 8.64 14.67
C ALA A 254 -7.00 7.40 15.57
N PHE A 255 -7.19 6.21 14.99
CA PHE A 255 -7.57 5.00 15.75
C PHE A 255 -6.45 3.97 15.93
N THR A 256 -5.26 4.21 15.38
CA THR A 256 -4.11 3.32 15.55
C THR A 256 -3.19 3.82 16.65
N SER A 257 -2.84 2.95 17.59
CA SER A 257 -1.91 3.26 18.67
C SER A 257 -0.51 3.61 18.12
N ILE A 258 0.21 4.47 18.84
CA ILE A 258 1.57 4.89 18.46
C ILE A 258 2.51 3.69 18.39
N THR A 259 2.39 2.75 19.33
CA THR A 259 3.21 1.52 19.36
C THR A 259 3.02 0.69 18.09
N LEU A 260 1.77 0.53 17.61
CA LEU A 260 1.51 -0.22 16.40
C LEU A 260 2.03 0.51 15.15
N LYS A 261 1.98 1.85 15.12
CA LYS A 261 2.59 2.64 14.04
C LYS A 261 4.11 2.46 14.00
N GLU A 262 4.76 2.48 15.15
CA GLU A 262 6.20 2.21 15.28
C GLU A 262 6.52 0.78 14.82
N ASP A 263 5.76 -0.22 15.26
CA ASP A 263 5.95 -1.61 14.87
C ASP A 263 5.79 -1.82 13.35
N ILE A 264 4.83 -1.15 12.72
CA ILE A 264 4.65 -1.19 11.26
C ILE A 264 5.83 -0.51 10.54
N SER A 265 6.31 0.63 11.05
CA SER A 265 7.46 1.34 10.46
C SER A 265 8.78 0.56 10.57
N LEU A 266 8.89 -0.28 11.60
CA LEU A 266 10.03 -1.17 11.86
C LEU A 266 9.90 -2.53 11.16
N ALA A 267 8.73 -2.85 10.60
CA ALA A 267 8.51 -4.11 9.91
C ALA A 267 9.43 -4.23 8.68
N LYS A 268 10.10 -5.37 8.56
CA LYS A 268 11.00 -5.66 7.46
C LYS A 268 10.17 -5.80 6.17
N GLY A 269 10.53 -5.02 5.16
CA GLY A 269 9.97 -5.14 3.83
C GLY A 269 10.20 -6.51 3.21
N VAL A 270 9.37 -6.87 2.23
CA VAL A 270 9.54 -8.11 1.47
C VAL A 270 10.61 -7.89 0.41
N ASP A 271 11.70 -8.65 0.50
CA ASP A 271 12.72 -8.70 -0.55
C ASP A 271 12.10 -9.39 -1.79
N VAL A 272 11.75 -8.59 -2.82
CA VAL A 272 11.23 -9.10 -4.08
C VAL A 272 12.35 -9.06 -5.12
N GLU A 273 12.62 -10.20 -5.76
CA GLU A 273 13.55 -10.26 -6.88
C GLU A 273 12.93 -9.55 -8.09
N ILE A 274 13.54 -8.44 -8.49
CA ILE A 274 13.04 -7.68 -9.63
C ILE A 274 13.51 -8.32 -10.93
N ARG A 275 12.56 -8.84 -11.70
CA ARG A 275 12.77 -9.21 -13.10
C ARG A 275 12.94 -7.95 -13.96
N ASN A 276 13.70 -8.06 -15.05
CA ASN A 276 13.89 -6.96 -16.02
C ASN A 276 12.56 -6.41 -16.55
N GLU A 277 11.56 -7.27 -16.70
CA GLU A 277 10.21 -6.87 -17.12
C GLU A 277 9.57 -5.90 -16.11
N THR A 278 9.67 -6.17 -14.80
CA THR A 278 9.13 -5.30 -13.76
C THR A 278 9.83 -3.94 -13.74
N ARG A 279 11.14 -3.88 -14.04
CA ARG A 279 11.84 -2.60 -14.18
C ARG A 279 11.30 -1.78 -15.32
N TRP A 280 11.10 -2.44 -16.46
CA TRP A 280 10.58 -1.79 -17.64
C TRP A 280 9.15 -1.29 -17.41
N THR A 281 8.28 -2.10 -16.79
CA THR A 281 6.92 -1.65 -16.44
C THR A 281 6.93 -0.50 -15.44
N LEU A 282 7.77 -0.54 -14.40
CA LEU A 282 7.91 0.59 -13.46
C LEU A 282 8.39 1.86 -14.14
N TRP A 283 9.34 1.76 -15.07
CA TRP A 283 9.83 2.90 -15.85
C TRP A 283 8.77 3.46 -16.78
N VAL A 284 8.09 2.60 -17.56
CA VAL A 284 6.99 2.98 -18.44
C VAL A 284 5.87 3.63 -17.64
N MET A 285 5.47 3.03 -16.52
CA MET A 285 4.49 3.63 -15.63
C MET A 285 4.99 4.99 -15.13
N SER A 286 6.24 5.13 -14.67
CA SER A 286 6.73 6.43 -14.20
C SER A 286 6.70 7.55 -15.25
N VAL A 287 6.97 7.23 -16.53
CA VAL A 287 7.05 8.23 -17.61
C VAL A 287 5.67 8.53 -18.21
N PHE A 288 4.90 7.49 -18.50
CA PHE A 288 3.61 7.63 -19.20
C PHE A 288 2.46 7.97 -18.25
N PHE A 289 2.58 7.69 -16.96
CA PHE A 289 1.49 7.91 -16.01
C PHE A 289 1.07 9.38 -15.88
N PRO A 290 1.97 10.38 -15.74
CA PRO A 290 1.56 11.78 -15.72
C PRO A 290 0.87 12.22 -17.01
N VAL A 291 1.35 11.74 -18.17
CA VAL A 291 0.77 12.02 -19.48
C VAL A 291 -0.62 11.39 -19.59
N PHE A 292 -0.78 10.17 -19.10
CA PHE A 292 -2.06 9.46 -19.08
C PHE A 292 -3.08 10.17 -18.20
N VAL A 293 -2.71 10.54 -16.98
CA VAL A 293 -3.60 11.30 -16.07
C VAL A 293 -4.00 12.62 -16.70
N PHE A 294 -3.04 13.36 -17.29
CA PHE A 294 -3.35 14.60 -17.99
C PHE A 294 -4.31 14.39 -19.16
N ALA A 295 -4.03 13.42 -20.05
CA ALA A 295 -4.92 13.10 -21.17
C ALA A 295 -6.31 12.67 -20.70
N TYR A 296 -6.40 11.83 -19.67
CA TYR A 296 -7.66 11.40 -19.07
C TYR A 296 -8.45 12.60 -18.54
N THR A 297 -7.81 13.56 -17.88
CA THR A 297 -8.49 14.75 -17.35
C THR A 297 -9.04 15.64 -18.46
N LEU A 298 -8.30 15.81 -19.57
CA LEU A 298 -8.82 16.51 -20.74
C LEU A 298 -10.02 15.76 -21.33
N VAL A 299 -9.93 14.43 -21.45
CA VAL A 299 -11.05 13.61 -21.93
C VAL A 299 -12.27 13.82 -21.04
N VAL A 300 -12.16 13.68 -19.71
CA VAL A 300 -13.30 13.85 -18.80
C VAL A 300 -13.92 15.25 -18.94
N VAL A 301 -13.12 16.33 -18.88
CA VAL A 301 -13.64 17.70 -18.94
C VAL A 301 -14.27 18.02 -20.31
N PHE A 302 -13.57 17.73 -21.41
CA PHE A 302 -14.07 18.06 -22.75
C PHE A 302 -15.21 17.14 -23.20
N PHE A 303 -15.16 15.85 -22.87
CA PHE A 303 -16.23 14.92 -23.19
C PHE A 303 -17.53 15.31 -22.48
N MET A 304 -17.46 15.64 -21.19
CA MET A 304 -18.64 16.10 -20.43
C MET A 304 -19.22 17.40 -21.00
N LYS A 305 -18.38 18.36 -21.42
CA LYS A 305 -18.85 19.59 -22.08
C LYS A 305 -19.47 19.32 -23.46
N MET A 306 -18.86 18.46 -24.27
CA MET A 306 -19.40 18.11 -25.60
C MET A 306 -20.74 17.39 -25.51
N GLN A 307 -20.96 16.55 -24.49
CA GLN A 307 -22.24 15.89 -24.28
C GLN A 307 -23.34 16.85 -23.79
N GLY A 308 -23.00 17.84 -22.95
CA GLY A 308 -23.97 18.78 -22.38
C GLY A 308 -24.35 19.94 -23.31
N CYS A 309 -23.44 20.36 -24.19
CA CYS A 309 -23.56 21.63 -24.92
C CYS A 309 -23.36 21.41 -26.44
N PRO A 310 -24.43 21.17 -27.21
CA PRO A 310 -24.33 20.90 -28.65
C PRO A 310 -23.76 22.07 -29.48
N HIS A 311 -23.75 23.28 -28.91
CA HIS A 311 -23.18 24.48 -29.54
C HIS A 311 -21.95 25.03 -28.79
N TYR A 312 -21.21 24.17 -28.10
CA TYR A 312 -20.01 24.58 -27.38
C TYR A 312 -18.96 25.18 -28.33
N GLN A 313 -18.63 26.47 -28.13
CA GLN A 313 -17.50 27.12 -28.79
C GLN A 313 -16.31 27.12 -27.84
N LEU A 314 -15.11 26.85 -28.36
CA LEU A 314 -13.91 26.87 -27.52
C LEU A 314 -13.64 28.31 -27.06
N PRO A 315 -13.29 28.56 -25.79
CA PRO A 315 -13.15 29.92 -25.25
C PRO A 315 -12.01 30.72 -25.91
N TRP A 316 -11.13 30.06 -26.67
CA TRP A 316 -10.08 30.72 -27.46
C TRP A 316 -10.42 30.84 -28.95
N ALA A 317 -11.56 30.34 -29.41
CA ALA A 317 -11.98 30.45 -30.81
C ALA A 317 -12.11 31.91 -31.23
N ASP A 318 -12.66 32.76 -30.35
CA ASP A 318 -12.83 34.19 -30.62
C ASP A 318 -11.52 35.00 -30.58
N ARG A 319 -10.46 34.42 -29.99
CA ARG A 319 -9.13 35.05 -29.94
C ARG A 319 -8.26 34.72 -31.15
N LEU A 320 -8.65 33.73 -31.96
CA LEU A 320 -7.94 33.43 -33.18
C LEU A 320 -8.29 34.49 -34.24
N PRO A 321 -7.30 35.04 -34.96
CA PRO A 321 -7.58 35.97 -36.05
C PRO A 321 -8.51 35.28 -37.07
N PRO A 322 -9.48 36.00 -37.65
CA PRO A 322 -10.41 35.41 -38.61
C PRO A 322 -9.61 34.79 -39.77
N VAL A 323 -9.84 33.51 -40.03
CA VAL A 323 -9.22 32.82 -41.17
C VAL A 323 -9.68 33.55 -42.44
N PRO A 324 -8.77 34.12 -43.25
CA PRO A 324 -9.15 34.80 -44.47
C PRO A 324 -9.90 33.81 -45.37
N ARG A 325 -11.14 34.15 -45.74
CA ARG A 325 -11.91 33.35 -46.70
C ARG A 325 -11.17 33.42 -48.03
N VAL A 326 -10.58 32.30 -48.45
CA VAL A 326 -10.04 32.16 -49.79
C VAL A 326 -11.24 32.09 -50.73
N GLY A 327 -11.48 33.20 -51.43
CA GLY A 327 -12.54 33.35 -52.44
C GLY A 327 -12.10 32.86 -53.81
#